data_AF-D6PK11-F1
#
_entry.id   AF-D6PK11-F1
#
_cell.length_a   1.000
_cell.length_b   1.000
_cell.length_c   1.000
_cell.angle_alpha   90.00
_cell.angle_beta   90.00
_cell.angle_gamma   90.00
#
_symmetry.space_group_name_H-M   'P 1'
#
loop_
_entity.id
_entity.type
_entity.pdbx_description
1 polymer ?
#
loop_
_entity_poly.entity_id
_entity_poly.type
_entity_poly.pdbx_seq_one_letter_code
_entity_poly.pdbx_strand_id
1 'polypeptide(L)'
;MKKFSLLYIFVFLDGLSVASSSLFGFFFPKLFSDIFGANFQGDDLMWLKFVLLPGVAINILLMFFAITKNRPGILLSNCLRVFTTISYFFMWGDAVIIRSLLNLIIIHHVLVVTATFVLFFRKEDKGISEKINTI
;
A
#
# COMPACT_ATOMS: atom_id res chain seq x y z
N MET A 1 10.89 -6.12 26.71
CA MET A 1 10.73 -6.17 25.24
C MET A 1 10.46 -4.76 24.73
N LYS A 2 11.27 -4.25 23.78
CA LYS A 2 10.95 -2.98 23.08
C LYS A 2 9.54 -3.12 22.49
N LYS A 3 8.58 -2.30 22.92
CA LYS A 3 7.25 -2.26 22.28
C LYS A 3 7.49 -2.04 20.79
N PHE A 4 7.09 -3.00 19.96
CA PHE A 4 7.09 -2.79 18.52
C PHE A 4 6.14 -1.63 18.26
N SER A 5 6.67 -0.56 17.66
CA SER A 5 5.86 0.59 17.32
C SER A 5 4.83 0.16 16.28
N LEU A 6 3.56 0.44 16.61
CA LEU A 6 2.39 -0.01 15.87
C LEU A 6 2.45 0.44 14.39
N LEU A 7 3.14 1.56 14.13
CA LEU A 7 3.50 2.01 12.78
C LEU A 7 4.21 0.93 11.97
N TYR A 8 5.29 0.34 12.48
CA TYR A 8 6.10 -0.61 11.70
C TYR A 8 5.36 -1.92 11.44
N ILE A 9 4.59 -2.41 12.42
CA ILE A 9 3.77 -3.62 12.23
C ILE A 9 2.70 -3.37 11.18
N PHE A 10 1.97 -2.25 11.32
CA PHE A 10 0.91 -1.87 10.39
C PHE A 10 1.45 -1.74 8.97
N VAL A 11 2.52 -0.96 8.80
CA VAL A 11 3.14 -0.70 7.50
C VAL A 11 3.69 -1.97 6.86
N PHE A 12 4.25 -2.89 7.65
CA PHE A 12 4.71 -4.17 7.16
C PHE A 12 3.55 -5.04 6.64
N LEU A 13 2.49 -5.20 7.43
CA LEU A 13 1.34 -6.03 7.07
C LEU A 13 0.59 -5.47 5.85
N ASP A 14 0.46 -4.15 5.80
CA ASP A 14 -0.10 -3.46 4.65
C ASP A 14 0.74 -3.69 3.38
N GLY A 15 2.05 -3.43 3.46
CA GLY A 15 2.96 -3.68 2.35
C GLY A 15 2.93 -5.14 1.89
N LEU A 16 2.86 -6.10 2.82
CA LEU A 16 2.75 -7.52 2.49
C LEU A 16 1.43 -7.84 1.77
N SER A 17 0.31 -7.30 2.26
CA SER A 17 -1.01 -7.49 1.65
C SER A 17 -1.05 -6.97 0.21
N VAL A 18 -0.59 -5.73 -0.01
CA VAL A 18 -0.62 -5.10 -1.33
C VAL A 18 0.39 -5.73 -2.29
N ALA A 19 1.61 -6.05 -1.83
CA ALA A 19 2.60 -6.72 -2.67
C ALA A 19 2.13 -8.12 -3.07
N SER A 20 1.55 -8.90 -2.14
CA SER A 20 1.06 -10.25 -2.42
C SER A 20 -0.13 -10.25 -3.39
N SER A 21 -1.10 -9.35 -3.17
CA SER A 21 -2.25 -9.20 -4.08
C SER A 21 -1.84 -8.70 -5.46
N SER A 22 -0.87 -7.77 -5.54
CA SER A 22 -0.34 -7.28 -6.82
C SER A 22 0.45 -8.36 -7.57
N LEU A 23 1.25 -9.16 -6.87
CA LEU A 23 1.94 -10.31 -7.46
C LEU A 23 0.95 -11.36 -7.97
N PHE A 24 -0.07 -11.68 -7.18
CA PHE A 24 -1.12 -12.60 -7.58
C PHE A 24 -1.85 -12.10 -8.83
N GLY A 25 -2.24 -10.82 -8.87
CA GLY A 25 -2.85 -10.21 -10.06
C GLY A 25 -1.93 -10.14 -11.27
N PHE A 26 -0.62 -10.03 -11.07
CA PHE A 26 0.35 -10.03 -12.18
C PHE A 26 0.47 -11.41 -12.84
N PHE A 27 0.57 -12.49 -12.04
CA PHE A 27 0.70 -13.86 -12.56
C PHE A 27 -0.64 -14.44 -13.03
N PHE A 28 -1.75 -14.05 -12.39
CA PHE A 28 -3.09 -14.55 -12.68
C PHE A 28 -4.07 -13.39 -13.00
N PRO A 29 -3.80 -12.58 -14.04
CA PRO A 29 -4.55 -11.34 -14.31
C PRO A 29 -6.03 -11.60 -14.63
N LYS A 30 -6.34 -12.72 -15.28
CA LYS A 30 -7.72 -13.08 -15.64
C LYS A 30 -8.52 -13.45 -14.39
N LEU A 31 -7.98 -14.36 -13.57
CA LEU A 31 -8.58 -14.75 -12.29
C LEU A 31 -8.75 -13.54 -11.36
N PHE A 32 -7.73 -12.67 -11.29
CA PHE A 32 -7.80 -11.43 -10.53
C PHE A 32 -8.91 -10.51 -11.04
N SER A 33 -9.00 -10.29 -12.34
CA SER A 33 -10.08 -9.51 -12.96
C SER A 33 -11.46 -10.07 -12.64
N ASP A 34 -11.62 -11.39 -12.69
CA ASP A 34 -12.88 -12.06 -12.46
C ASP A 34 -13.31 -11.97 -10.97
N ILE A 35 -12.36 -12.05 -10.02
CA ILE A 35 -12.61 -11.81 -8.57
C ILE A 35 -13.22 -10.43 -8.33
N PHE A 36 -12.77 -9.42 -9.08
CA PHE A 36 -13.26 -8.04 -8.96
C PHE A 36 -14.41 -7.71 -9.93
N GLY A 37 -14.93 -8.71 -10.66
CA GLY A 37 -16.03 -8.55 -11.61
C GLY A 37 -15.70 -7.61 -12.78
N ALA A 38 -14.41 -7.40 -13.06
CA ALA A 38 -13.95 -6.45 -14.07
C ALA A 38 -13.98 -7.05 -15.48
N ASN A 39 -14.00 -8.38 -15.64
CA ASN A 39 -14.15 -9.08 -16.92
C ASN A 39 -13.14 -8.63 -18.02
N PHE A 40 -11.90 -8.29 -17.65
CA PHE A 40 -10.86 -7.86 -18.59
C PHE A 40 -10.57 -8.91 -19.66
N GLN A 41 -10.25 -8.43 -20.87
CA GLN A 41 -9.87 -9.23 -22.02
C GLN A 41 -8.78 -8.53 -22.84
N GLY A 42 -8.01 -9.30 -23.62
CA GLY A 42 -7.01 -8.75 -24.55
C GLY A 42 -6.04 -7.78 -23.88
N ASP A 43 -5.96 -6.56 -24.43
CA ASP A 43 -5.04 -5.51 -23.98
C ASP A 43 -5.29 -5.05 -22.54
N ASP A 44 -6.51 -5.15 -22.02
CA ASP A 44 -6.82 -4.78 -20.63
C ASP A 44 -6.06 -5.65 -19.62
N LEU A 45 -5.84 -6.92 -19.95
CA LEU A 45 -5.06 -7.83 -19.10
C LEU A 45 -3.58 -7.47 -19.10
N MET A 46 -3.07 -6.95 -20.22
CA MET A 46 -1.70 -6.44 -20.32
C MET A 46 -1.54 -5.13 -19.53
N TRP A 47 -2.50 -4.22 -19.67
CA TRP A 47 -2.54 -2.98 -18.90
C TRP A 47 -2.66 -3.23 -17.40
N LEU A 48 -3.47 -4.19 -16.98
CA LEU A 48 -3.58 -4.60 -15.59
C LEU A 48 -2.21 -4.99 -15.02
N LYS A 49 -1.44 -5.83 -15.73
CA LYS A 49 -0.10 -6.23 -15.27
C LYS A 49 0.83 -5.02 -15.11
N PHE A 50 0.80 -4.10 -16.06
CA PHE A 50 1.61 -2.89 -16.02
C PHE A 50 1.25 -2.02 -14.80
N VAL A 51 -0.04 -1.86 -14.53
CA VAL A 51 -0.55 -1.11 -13.37
C VAL A 51 -0.16 -1.75 -12.04
N LEU A 52 -0.09 -3.08 -11.96
CA LEU A 52 0.26 -3.81 -10.73
C LEU A 52 1.75 -3.79 -10.38
N LEU A 53 2.65 -3.59 -11.35
CA LEU A 53 4.10 -3.58 -11.13
C LEU A 53 4.58 -2.52 -10.12
N PRO A 54 4.16 -1.23 -10.22
CA PRO A 54 4.43 -0.24 -9.18
C PRO A 54 3.89 -0.65 -7.82
N GLY A 55 2.73 -1.31 -7.79
CA GLY A 55 2.12 -1.86 -6.57
C GLY A 55 3.03 -2.87 -5.88
N VAL A 56 3.68 -3.75 -6.64
CA VAL A 56 4.69 -4.68 -6.09
C VAL A 56 5.91 -3.92 -5.57
N ALA A 57 6.52 -3.08 -6.41
CA ALA A 57 7.81 -2.45 -6.11
C ALA A 57 7.74 -1.52 -4.88
N ILE A 58 6.74 -0.64 -4.82
CA ILE A 58 6.61 0.35 -3.75
C ILE A 58 6.30 -0.34 -2.42
N ASN A 59 5.49 -1.41 -2.42
CA ASN A 59 5.11 -2.10 -1.20
C ASN A 59 6.22 -3.04 -0.68
N ILE A 60 7.08 -3.57 -1.56
CA ILE A 60 8.32 -4.24 -1.13
C ILE A 60 9.26 -3.25 -0.43
N LEU A 61 9.45 -2.06 -1.00
CA LEU A 61 10.24 -0.99 -0.35
C LEU A 61 9.63 -0.59 0.99
N LEU A 62 8.30 -0.48 1.06
CA LEU A 62 7.57 -0.17 2.29
C LEU A 62 7.84 -1.23 3.39
N MET A 63 7.76 -2.52 3.04
CA MET A 63 8.11 -3.61 3.95
C MET A 63 9.56 -3.55 4.40
N PHE A 64 10.49 -3.29 3.47
CA PHE A 64 11.91 -3.14 3.79
C PHE A 64 12.15 -2.01 4.79
N PHE A 65 11.51 -0.85 4.60
CA PHE A 65 11.61 0.27 5.54
C PHE A 65 10.95 -0.03 6.89
N ALA A 66 9.90 -0.85 6.93
CA ALA A 66 9.31 -1.32 8.16
C ALA A 66 10.25 -2.25 8.95
N ILE A 67 10.89 -3.22 8.28
CA ILE A 67 11.86 -4.14 8.89
C ILE A 67 13.07 -3.39 9.43
N THR A 68 13.63 -2.48 8.63
CA THR A 68 14.81 -1.67 8.98
C THR A 68 14.48 -0.52 9.94
N LYS A 69 13.20 -0.32 10.27
CA LYS A 69 12.70 0.77 11.11
C LYS A 69 13.09 2.15 10.58
N ASN A 70 13.18 2.29 9.26
CA ASN A 70 13.51 3.54 8.58
C ASN A 70 12.25 4.42 8.44
N ARG A 71 12.01 5.24 9.46
CA ARG A 71 10.83 6.13 9.51
C ARG A 71 10.78 7.10 8.31
N PRO A 72 11.84 7.84 7.94
CA PRO A 72 11.84 8.66 6.72
C PRO A 72 11.53 7.87 5.43
N GLY A 73 12.03 6.64 5.31
CA GLY A 73 11.75 5.76 4.17
C GLY A 73 10.28 5.35 4.07
N ILE A 74 9.62 5.12 5.21
CA ILE A 74 8.16 4.88 5.27
C ILE A 74 7.39 6.08 4.75
N LEU A 75 7.77 7.31 5.16
CA LEU A 75 7.13 8.53 4.67
C LEU A 75 7.31 8.68 3.16
N LEU A 76 8.52 8.47 2.65
CA LEU A 76 8.81 8.54 1.22
C LEU A 76 7.97 7.52 0.43
N SER A 77 7.91 6.27 0.89
CA SER A 77 7.07 5.24 0.25
C SER A 77 5.60 5.63 0.29
N ASN A 78 5.13 6.22 1.39
CA ASN A 78 3.75 6.68 1.49
C ASN A 78 3.45 7.82 0.51
N CYS A 79 4.40 8.75 0.30
CA CYS A 79 4.29 9.78 -0.75
C CYS A 79 4.26 9.18 -2.16
N LEU A 80 5.11 8.19 -2.46
CA LEU A 80 5.11 7.48 -3.75
C LEU A 80 3.77 6.75 -4.00
N ARG A 81 3.16 6.20 -2.95
CA ARG A 81 1.81 5.62 -3.02
C ARG A 81 0.74 6.65 -3.34
N VAL A 82 0.84 7.86 -2.80
CA VAL A 82 -0.06 8.97 -3.18
C VAL A 82 0.11 9.31 -4.66
N PHE A 83 1.35 9.49 -5.14
CA PHE A 83 1.61 9.79 -6.55
C PHE A 83 1.03 8.74 -7.50
N THR A 84 1.28 7.46 -7.22
CA THR A 84 0.72 6.37 -8.03
C THR A 84 -0.80 6.33 -8.01
N THR A 85 -1.43 6.61 -6.87
CA THR A 85 -2.91 6.72 -6.77
C THR A 85 -3.46 7.85 -7.62
N ILE A 86 -2.80 9.02 -7.60
CA ILE A 86 -3.17 10.17 -8.44
C ILE A 86 -2.98 9.83 -9.93
N SER A 87 -1.88 9.16 -10.29
CA SER A 87 -1.65 8.71 -11.67
C SER A 87 -2.74 7.73 -12.14
N TYR A 88 -3.15 6.79 -11.28
CA TYR A 88 -4.29 5.92 -11.58
C TYR A 88 -5.58 6.72 -11.76
N PHE A 89 -5.82 7.75 -10.94
CA PHE A 89 -6.98 8.62 -11.11
C PHE A 89 -6.99 9.34 -12.49
N PHE A 90 -5.84 9.72 -13.04
CA PHE A 90 -5.79 10.26 -14.40
C PHE A 90 -6.07 9.21 -15.47
N MET A 91 -5.60 7.97 -15.29
CA MET A 91 -5.88 6.85 -16.19
C MET A 91 -7.33 6.35 -16.11
N TRP A 92 -8.07 6.73 -15.07
CA TRP A 92 -9.47 6.37 -14.82
C TRP A 92 -10.44 6.85 -15.91
N GLY A 93 -10.13 8.00 -16.54
CA GLY A 93 -10.95 8.60 -17.58
C GLY A 93 -11.03 7.77 -18.86
N ASP A 94 -9.91 7.15 -19.24
CA ASP A 94 -9.75 6.48 -20.54
C ASP A 94 -10.17 5.00 -20.52
N ALA A 95 -10.08 4.32 -19.37
CA ALA A 95 -10.33 2.88 -19.28
C ALA A 95 -11.65 2.56 -18.55
N VAL A 96 -12.73 2.43 -19.33
CA VAL A 96 -14.11 2.16 -18.84
C VAL A 96 -14.20 0.89 -17.98
N ILE A 97 -13.42 -0.14 -18.30
CA ILE A 97 -13.47 -1.45 -17.64
C ILE A 97 -12.54 -1.49 -16.42
N ILE A 98 -11.39 -0.81 -16.46
CA ILE A 98 -10.41 -0.74 -15.35
C ILE A 98 -10.98 -0.01 -14.13
N ARG A 99 -12.00 0.80 -14.34
CA ARG A 99 -12.68 1.68 -13.40
C ARG A 99 -13.09 1.02 -12.07
N SER A 100 -13.66 -0.18 -12.10
CA SER A 100 -14.12 -0.87 -10.87
C SER A 100 -12.95 -1.28 -9.97
N LEU A 101 -11.92 -1.90 -10.55
CA LEU A 101 -10.72 -2.31 -9.84
C LEU A 101 -9.92 -1.10 -9.35
N LEU A 102 -9.80 -0.08 -10.19
CA LEU A 102 -9.11 1.16 -9.84
C LEU A 102 -9.78 1.88 -8.68
N ASN A 103 -11.12 1.91 -8.64
CA ASN A 103 -11.87 2.48 -7.52
C ASN A 103 -11.54 1.78 -6.21
N LEU A 104 -11.47 0.44 -6.20
CA LEU A 104 -11.12 -0.31 -5.01
C LEU A 104 -9.68 -0.03 -4.56
N ILE A 105 -8.73 -0.02 -5.50
CA ILE A 105 -7.32 0.30 -5.24
C ILE A 105 -7.20 1.71 -4.66
N ILE A 106 -7.88 2.69 -5.25
CA ILE A 106 -7.88 4.09 -4.79
C ILE A 106 -8.48 4.20 -3.38
N ILE A 107 -9.63 3.61 -3.11
CA ILE A 107 -10.27 3.65 -1.78
C ILE A 107 -9.35 3.01 -0.72
N HIS A 108 -8.82 1.82 -1.01
CA HIS A 108 -7.89 1.15 -0.12
C HIS A 108 -6.65 2.00 0.14
N HIS A 109 -6.03 2.53 -0.92
CA HIS A 109 -4.87 3.42 -0.79
C HIS A 109 -5.19 4.66 0.05
N VAL A 110 -6.30 5.34 -0.16
CA VAL A 110 -6.67 6.54 0.62
C VAL A 110 -6.79 6.21 2.11
N LEU A 111 -7.49 5.13 2.48
CA LEU A 111 -7.66 4.72 3.87
C LEU A 111 -6.33 4.38 4.53
N VAL A 112 -5.52 3.58 3.86
CA VAL A 112 -4.25 3.06 4.39
C VAL A 112 -3.15 4.12 4.43
N VAL A 113 -3.04 4.95 3.40
CA VAL A 113 -2.09 6.07 3.37
C VAL A 113 -2.41 7.04 4.51
N THR A 114 -3.71 7.33 4.72
CA THR A 114 -4.16 8.18 5.83
C THR A 114 -3.83 7.54 7.18
N ALA A 115 -4.13 6.25 7.36
CA ALA A 115 -3.77 5.53 8.59
C ALA A 115 -2.25 5.54 8.84
N THR A 116 -1.45 5.37 7.79
CA THR A 116 0.01 5.45 7.87
C THR A 116 0.47 6.84 8.28
N PHE A 117 -0.10 7.91 7.73
CA PHE A 117 0.19 9.29 8.15
C PHE A 117 -0.16 9.54 9.61
N VAL A 118 -1.34 9.09 10.06
CA VAL A 118 -1.77 9.23 11.46
C VAL A 118 -0.81 8.49 12.38
N LEU A 119 -0.43 7.26 12.05
CA LEU A 119 0.54 6.47 12.82
C LEU A 119 1.95 7.07 12.77
N PHE A 120 2.32 7.68 11.64
CA PHE A 120 3.60 8.35 11.46
C PHE A 120 3.72 9.60 12.32
N PHE A 121 2.65 10.37 12.49
CA PHE A 121 2.65 11.58 13.33
C PHE A 121 2.22 11.33 14.77
N ARG A 122 1.65 10.16 15.09
CA ARG A 122 1.40 9.76 16.48
C ARG A 122 2.73 9.75 17.21
N LYS A 123 2.85 10.58 18.26
CA LYS A 123 3.95 10.48 19.22
C LYS A 123 3.99 9.04 19.70
N GLU A 124 5.14 8.37 19.54
CA GLU A 124 5.39 7.14 20.28
C GLU A 124 5.29 7.53 21.75
N ASP A 125 4.29 6.98 22.46
CA ASP A 125 4.02 7.32 23.85
C ASP A 125 5.30 7.24 24.68
N LYS A 126 5.88 8.41 24.97
CA LYS A 126 6.98 8.58 25.94
C LYS A 126 6.49 8.32 27.38
N GLY A 127 5.20 8.04 27.57
CA GLY A 127 4.56 7.93 28.88
C GLY A 127 4.88 6.69 29.73
N ILE A 128 5.77 5.79 29.29
CA ILE A 128 6.21 4.64 30.11
C ILE A 128 7.71 4.69 30.42
N SER A 129 8.51 5.42 29.63
CA SER A 129 9.95 5.48 29.88
C SER A 129 10.33 6.37 31.08
N GLU A 130 9.55 7.41 31.37
CA GLU A 130 9.81 8.25 32.55
C GLU A 130 9.36 7.61 33.87
N LYS A 131 8.37 6.71 33.83
CA LYS A 131 7.84 6.06 35.05
C LYS A 131 8.69 4.88 35.55
N ILE A 132 9.59 4.34 34.72
CA ILE A 132 10.50 3.24 35.09
C ILE A 132 11.85 3.77 35.59
N ASN A 133 12.24 5.00 35.21
CA ASN A 133 13.48 5.63 35.70
C ASN A 133 13.29 6.41 37.02
N THR A 134 12.11 6.36 37.63
CA THR A 134 11.76 7.07 38.88
C THR A 134 11.25 6.15 40.00
N ILE A 135 11.38 4.83 39.84
CA ILE A 135 11.10 3.81 40.88
C ILE A 135 12.34 2.94 41.03
#